data_AF-A0A7X5V1X4-F1
#
_entry.id   AF-A0A7X5V1X4-F1
#
_cell.length_a   1.000
_cell.length_b   1.000
_cell.length_c   1.000
_cell.angle_alpha   90.00
_cell.angle_beta   90.00
_cell.angle_gamma   90.00
#
_symmetry.space_group_name_H-M   'P 1'
#
loop_
_entity.id
_entity.type
_entity.pdbx_description
1 polymer ?
#
loop_
_entity_poly.entity_id
_entity_poly.type
_entity_poly.pdbx_seq_one_letter_code
_entity_poly.pdbx_strand_id
1 'polypeptide(L)'
;MAGGIVMGVALAVAAAGGAGDVALRPMVEVRSAQLRVGDLVAAREGALPAGIAELVVARLPHGATTLALPARDVAALVRRRVPGLRVSAPAGEIVRIRAAIAALPARIGGGCFAAAAAIPAGAAVKAGDVVAAECRGTVPAALRYDRDGLAVARAALPAGAYLGRLAALPRDAIGKGTPLTLRSAAGPVTVERAVTTMQSGRPGARLFVRDGEGKVFAAPLALVDKEGGR
;
A
#
# COMPACT_ATOMS: atom_id res chain seq x y z
N MET A 1 51.03 45.88 -42.57
CA MET A 1 50.83 46.98 -41.59
C MET A 1 49.64 46.62 -40.71
N ALA A 2 49.70 47.11 -39.47
CA ALA A 2 48.75 47.05 -38.36
C ALA A 2 47.24 46.91 -38.72
N GLY A 3 46.38 46.36 -37.87
CA GLY A 3 46.53 46.12 -36.43
C GLY A 3 45.33 45.37 -35.83
N GLY A 4 45.47 45.01 -34.56
CA GLY A 4 44.47 44.27 -33.80
C GLY A 4 43.36 45.13 -33.22
N ILE A 5 42.24 44.48 -32.90
CA ILE A 5 41.27 44.91 -31.89
C ILE A 5 40.92 43.70 -31.03
N VAL A 6 41.02 43.93 -29.73
CA VAL A 6 40.71 43.06 -28.59
C VAL A 6 39.20 42.94 -28.42
N MET A 7 38.75 41.87 -27.73
CA MET A 7 37.73 41.91 -26.67
C MET A 7 36.56 40.91 -26.84
N GLY A 8 36.32 40.12 -25.80
CA GLY A 8 35.05 39.45 -25.57
C GLY A 8 35.12 37.94 -25.39
N VAL A 9 35.84 37.45 -24.36
CA VAL A 9 35.53 36.12 -23.80
C VAL A 9 34.14 36.24 -23.17
N ALA A 10 33.12 35.80 -23.89
CA ALA A 10 31.81 35.59 -23.31
C ALA A 10 31.89 34.33 -22.43
N LEU A 11 32.10 34.54 -21.13
CA LEU A 11 31.75 33.54 -20.12
C LEU A 11 30.25 33.28 -20.28
N ALA A 12 29.91 32.15 -20.90
CA ALA A 12 28.57 31.60 -20.78
C ALA A 12 28.42 31.14 -19.33
N VAL A 13 27.71 31.95 -18.55
CA VAL A 13 27.26 31.65 -17.20
C VAL A 13 26.59 30.28 -17.21
N ALA A 14 27.16 29.34 -16.46
CA ALA A 14 26.52 28.07 -16.17
C ALA A 14 25.21 28.35 -15.42
N ALA A 15 24.08 28.18 -16.11
CA ALA A 15 22.76 28.25 -15.50
C ALA A 15 22.59 27.04 -14.57
N ALA A 16 22.77 27.27 -13.27
CA ALA A 16 22.32 26.37 -12.22
C ALA A 16 20.78 26.37 -12.15
N GLY A 17 20.18 25.18 -12.01
CA GLY A 17 18.85 25.02 -11.43
C GLY A 17 17.66 24.91 -12.40
N GLY A 18 17.71 23.96 -13.34
CA GLY A 18 16.50 23.54 -14.06
C GLY A 18 15.61 22.67 -13.17
N ALA A 19 14.68 23.27 -12.44
CA ALA A 19 13.52 22.55 -11.90
C ALA A 19 12.72 22.04 -13.11
N GLY A 20 12.99 20.79 -13.50
CA GLY A 20 12.50 20.23 -14.75
C GLY A 20 10.98 20.27 -14.82
N ASP A 21 10.44 20.90 -15.86
CA ASP A 21 9.04 20.73 -16.22
C ASP A 21 8.80 19.24 -16.48
N VAL A 22 7.87 18.64 -15.74
CA VAL A 22 7.49 17.23 -15.89
C VAL A 22 6.11 17.14 -16.53
N ALA A 23 5.94 16.22 -17.47
CA ALA A 23 4.66 15.95 -18.11
C ALA A 23 3.91 14.85 -17.35
N LEU A 24 2.58 14.85 -17.39
CA LEU A 24 1.81 13.71 -16.90
C LEU A 24 1.86 12.54 -17.90
N ARG A 25 1.84 11.32 -17.38
CA ARG A 25 1.65 10.12 -18.19
C ARG A 25 0.16 9.94 -18.49
N PRO A 26 -0.25 9.77 -19.76
CA PRO A 26 -1.67 9.60 -20.12
C PRO A 26 -2.23 8.26 -19.66
N MET A 27 -1.39 7.23 -19.59
CA MET A 27 -1.73 5.91 -19.09
C MET A 27 -0.68 5.47 -18.06
N VAL A 28 -1.15 5.13 -16.87
CA VAL A 28 -0.32 4.76 -15.72
C VAL A 28 -0.73 3.38 -15.25
N GLU A 29 0.22 2.45 -15.20
CA GLU A 29 0.01 1.16 -14.56
C GLU A 29 0.65 1.17 -13.17
N VAL A 30 -0.17 1.05 -12.13
CA VAL A 30 0.31 0.97 -10.75
C VAL A 30 0.21 -0.45 -10.23
N ARG A 31 1.28 -0.91 -9.56
CA ARG A 31 1.34 -2.24 -8.93
C ARG A 31 0.89 -2.24 -7.47
N SER A 32 0.57 -1.06 -6.93
CA SER A 32 0.14 -0.89 -5.55
C SER A 32 -1.09 0.01 -5.47
N ALA A 33 -1.83 -0.03 -4.35
CA ALA A 33 -2.93 0.89 -4.11
C ALA A 33 -2.49 2.35 -3.84
N GLN A 34 -1.19 2.60 -3.71
CA GLN A 34 -0.62 3.93 -3.51
C GLN A 34 -0.17 4.50 -4.86
N LEU A 35 -0.65 5.70 -5.21
CA LEU A 35 -0.14 6.45 -6.36
C LEU A 35 1.01 7.34 -5.90
N ARG A 36 2.18 7.15 -6.49
CA ARG A 36 3.37 7.97 -6.22
C ARG A 36 3.56 9.03 -7.31
N VAL A 37 4.35 10.05 -7.00
CA VAL A 37 4.69 11.10 -7.99
C VAL A 37 5.36 10.47 -9.21
N GLY A 38 6.31 9.54 -9.00
CA GLY A 38 7.04 8.86 -10.08
C GLY A 38 6.17 8.02 -11.01
N ASP A 39 5.03 7.52 -10.54
CA ASP A 39 4.07 6.77 -11.36
C ASP A 39 3.31 7.70 -12.31
N LEU A 40 3.03 8.93 -11.86
CA LEU A 40 2.16 9.89 -12.54
C LEU A 40 2.89 10.77 -13.55
N VAL A 41 4.18 11.01 -13.35
CA VAL A 41 4.96 11.94 -14.17
C VAL A 41 5.92 11.21 -15.10
N ALA A 42 6.03 11.72 -16.32
CA ALA A 42 7.12 11.45 -17.24
C ALA A 42 8.16 12.55 -17.02
N ALA A 43 9.24 12.21 -16.31
CA ALA A 43 10.42 13.04 -16.18
C ALA A 43 11.55 12.44 -17.04
N ARG A 44 12.41 13.30 -17.62
CA ARG A 44 13.70 12.83 -18.14
C ARG A 44 14.50 12.18 -17.00
N GLU A 45 15.28 11.17 -17.34
CA GLU A 45 16.13 10.46 -16.38
C GLU A 45 17.01 11.46 -15.61
N GLY A 46 16.96 11.43 -14.27
CA GLY A 46 17.65 12.40 -13.40
C GLY A 46 16.94 13.75 -13.15
N ALA A 47 15.85 14.08 -13.85
CA ALA A 47 15.12 15.34 -13.65
C ALA A 47 14.20 15.34 -12.41
N LEU A 48 13.89 14.16 -11.87
CA LEU A 48 13.11 14.00 -10.65
C LEU A 48 13.99 13.37 -9.55
N PRO A 49 14.24 14.06 -8.43
CA PRO A 49 14.96 13.46 -7.30
C PRO A 49 14.26 12.19 -6.82
N ALA A 50 15.02 11.12 -6.53
CA ALA A 50 14.47 9.82 -6.11
C ALA A 50 13.55 9.94 -4.87
N GLY A 51 13.88 10.83 -3.93
CA GLY A 51 13.05 11.11 -2.76
C GLY A 51 11.68 11.72 -3.10
N ILE A 52 11.57 12.48 -4.20
CA ILE A 52 10.30 13.07 -4.68
C ILE A 52 9.47 12.02 -5.42
N ALA A 53 10.12 11.17 -6.23
CA ALA A 53 9.46 10.11 -6.99
C ALA A 53 8.65 9.16 -6.09
N GLU A 54 9.17 8.85 -4.90
CA GLU A 54 8.56 7.94 -3.93
C GLU A 54 7.37 8.54 -3.16
N LEU A 55 7.16 9.85 -3.22
CA LEU A 55 6.11 10.51 -2.44
C LEU A 55 4.72 10.05 -2.91
N VAL A 56 3.93 9.56 -1.95
CA VAL A 56 2.55 9.18 -2.18
C VAL A 56 1.69 10.44 -2.31
N VAL A 57 0.96 10.52 -3.42
CA VAL A 57 0.09 11.62 -3.79
C VAL A 57 -1.36 11.30 -3.45
N ALA A 58 -1.77 10.06 -3.70
CA ALA A 58 -3.13 9.58 -3.44
C ALA A 58 -3.14 8.06 -3.21
N ARG A 59 -4.28 7.56 -2.74
CA ARG A 59 -4.57 6.12 -2.66
C ARG A 59 -5.75 5.80 -3.56
N LEU A 60 -5.67 4.71 -4.33
CA LEU A 60 -6.79 4.20 -5.11
C LEU A 60 -7.98 3.89 -4.18
N PRO A 61 -9.22 4.23 -4.59
CA PRO A 61 -10.42 3.77 -3.90
C PRO A 61 -10.45 2.23 -3.84
N HIS A 62 -11.01 1.69 -2.76
CA HIS A 62 -11.10 0.23 -2.59
C HIS A 62 -11.90 -0.40 -3.73
N GLY A 63 -11.34 -1.46 -4.35
CA GLY A 63 -11.97 -2.18 -5.46
C GLY A 63 -11.87 -1.50 -6.83
N ALA A 64 -11.30 -0.30 -6.93
CA ALA A 64 -11.10 0.36 -8.21
C ALA A 64 -9.91 -0.24 -8.96
N THR A 65 -10.19 -0.96 -10.05
CA THR A 65 -9.17 -1.48 -10.98
C THR A 65 -8.75 -0.44 -12.02
N THR A 66 -9.62 0.55 -12.23
CA THR A 66 -9.44 1.58 -13.25
C THR A 66 -9.96 2.91 -12.70
N LEU A 67 -9.19 3.97 -12.87
CA LEU A 67 -9.56 5.32 -12.47
C LEU A 67 -9.21 6.28 -13.61
N ALA A 68 -10.18 7.09 -14.03
CA ALA A 68 -9.99 8.11 -15.05
C ALA A 68 -10.17 9.49 -14.40
N LEU A 69 -9.12 10.31 -14.43
CA LEU A 69 -9.14 11.65 -13.84
C LEU A 69 -8.70 12.69 -14.87
N PRO A 70 -9.32 13.89 -14.89
CA PRO A 70 -8.79 15.02 -15.64
C PRO A 70 -7.34 15.31 -15.27
N ALA A 71 -6.49 15.56 -16.26
CA ALA A 71 -5.08 15.85 -16.08
C ALA A 71 -4.85 17.04 -15.13
N ARG A 72 -5.75 18.04 -15.14
CA ARG A 72 -5.74 19.17 -14.20
C ARG A 72 -5.87 18.75 -12.74
N ASP A 73 -6.68 17.74 -12.45
CA ASP A 73 -6.94 17.27 -11.09
C ASP A 73 -5.76 16.44 -10.59
N VAL A 74 -5.16 15.62 -11.47
CA VAL A 74 -3.92 14.89 -11.18
C VAL A 74 -2.76 15.86 -10.93
N ALA A 75 -2.62 16.90 -11.73
CA ALA A 75 -1.62 17.94 -11.51
C ALA A 75 -1.83 18.69 -10.19
N ALA A 76 -3.07 18.98 -9.82
CA ALA A 76 -3.39 19.60 -8.53
C ALA A 76 -3.00 18.70 -7.35
N LEU A 77 -3.26 17.39 -7.45
CA LEU A 77 -2.85 16.41 -6.45
C LEU A 77 -1.32 16.38 -6.27
N VAL A 78 -0.56 16.35 -7.38
CA VAL A 78 0.91 16.36 -7.34
C VAL A 78 1.44 17.66 -6.74
N ARG A 79 0.94 18.82 -7.16
CA ARG A 79 1.36 20.14 -6.64
C ARG A 79 1.05 20.32 -5.15
N ARG A 80 -0.06 19.74 -4.68
CA ARG A 80 -0.40 19.73 -3.24
C ARG A 80 0.62 18.95 -2.42
N ARG A 81 1.16 17.87 -2.98
CA ARG A 81 2.16 17.03 -2.29
C ARG A 81 3.58 17.58 -2.42
N VAL A 82 3.91 18.19 -3.56
CA VAL A 82 5.24 18.74 -3.87
C VAL A 82 5.07 20.19 -4.34
N PRO A 83 5.00 21.16 -3.41
CA PRO A 83 4.99 22.57 -3.76
C PRO A 83 6.25 22.94 -4.56
N GLY A 84 6.09 23.61 -5.70
CA GLY A 84 7.20 24.04 -6.56
C GLY A 84 7.51 23.12 -7.75
N LEU A 85 6.93 21.92 -7.84
CA LEU A 85 7.06 21.08 -9.03
C LEU A 85 6.15 21.60 -10.15
N ARG A 86 6.75 21.95 -11.30
CA ARG A 86 6.00 22.36 -12.49
C ARG A 86 5.54 21.14 -13.27
N VAL A 87 4.23 20.88 -13.21
CA VAL A 87 3.58 19.78 -13.90
C VAL A 87 2.78 20.34 -15.08
N SER A 88 3.11 19.90 -16.30
CA SER A 88 2.35 20.20 -17.51
C SER A 88 1.13 19.28 -17.62
N ALA A 89 -0.05 19.87 -17.78
CA ALA A 89 -1.33 19.17 -17.86
C ALA A 89 -2.17 19.77 -18.99
N PRO A 90 -2.23 19.14 -20.17
CA PRO A 90 -3.02 19.63 -21.29
C PRO A 90 -4.51 19.71 -20.97
N ALA A 91 -5.17 20.75 -21.47
CA ALA A 91 -6.59 20.95 -21.23
C ALA A 91 -7.42 19.86 -21.94
N GLY A 92 -8.34 19.23 -21.21
CA GLY A 92 -9.21 18.17 -21.74
C GLY A 92 -8.60 16.77 -21.74
N GLU A 93 -7.35 16.61 -21.34
CA GLU A 93 -6.71 15.29 -21.27
C GLU A 93 -7.15 14.51 -20.02
N ILE A 94 -7.34 13.20 -20.18
CA ILE A 94 -7.73 12.28 -19.11
C ILE A 94 -6.58 11.33 -18.85
N VAL A 95 -6.08 11.34 -17.62
CA VAL A 95 -5.10 10.37 -17.13
C VAL A 95 -5.85 9.11 -16.71
N ARG A 96 -5.54 7.99 -17.38
CA ARG A 96 -6.07 6.67 -17.06
C ARG A 96 -5.09 5.92 -16.19
N ILE A 97 -5.49 5.65 -14.96
CA ILE A 97 -4.73 4.83 -14.01
C ILE A 97 -5.34 3.43 -14.01
N ARG A 98 -4.54 2.44 -14.41
CA ARG A 98 -4.88 1.03 -14.33
C ARG A 98 -4.12 0.41 -13.18
N ALA A 99 -4.84 -0.22 -12.27
CA ALA A 99 -4.23 -1.01 -11.22
C ALA A 99 -3.83 -2.37 -11.81
N ALA A 100 -2.55 -2.53 -12.16
CA ALA A 100 -1.90 -3.81 -12.40
C ALA A 100 -1.31 -4.36 -11.07
N ILE A 101 -2.02 -4.11 -9.97
CA ILE A 101 -1.80 -4.83 -8.71
C ILE A 101 -2.03 -6.29 -9.09
N ALA A 102 -1.02 -7.15 -8.95
CA ALA A 102 -1.14 -8.58 -9.22
C ALA A 102 -2.47 -9.03 -8.65
N ALA A 103 -3.42 -9.32 -9.54
CA ALA A 103 -4.79 -9.56 -9.16
C ALA A 103 -4.79 -10.88 -8.40
N LEU A 104 -4.59 -10.81 -7.08
CA LEU A 104 -5.19 -11.80 -6.22
C LEU A 104 -6.66 -11.79 -6.59
N PRO A 105 -7.25 -12.94 -6.96
CA PRO A 105 -8.52 -12.98 -7.66
C PRO A 105 -9.57 -12.22 -6.85
N ALA A 106 -9.90 -11.03 -7.33
CA ALA A 106 -11.08 -10.29 -6.95
C ALA A 106 -12.26 -11.00 -7.63
N ARG A 107 -12.59 -12.20 -7.17
CA ARG A 107 -13.95 -12.68 -7.30
C ARG A 107 -14.73 -12.17 -6.09
N ILE A 108 -15.21 -10.94 -6.21
CA ILE A 108 -16.42 -10.56 -5.51
C ILE A 108 -17.56 -11.30 -6.24
N GLY A 109 -18.14 -12.26 -5.55
CA GLY A 109 -19.21 -13.11 -6.07
C GLY A 109 -19.85 -13.94 -4.97
N GLY A 110 -20.42 -13.28 -3.95
CA GLY A 110 -21.62 -13.72 -3.23
C GLY A 110 -21.63 -15.04 -2.43
N GLY A 111 -20.54 -15.80 -2.40
CA GLY A 111 -20.46 -17.08 -1.70
C GLY A 111 -20.46 -16.93 -0.18
N CYS A 112 -21.02 -17.92 0.50
CA CYS A 112 -20.92 -18.03 1.94
C CYS A 112 -19.76 -18.95 2.30
N PHE A 113 -19.26 -18.83 3.52
CA PHE A 113 -18.07 -19.54 3.96
C PHE A 113 -18.38 -20.33 5.23
N ALA A 114 -17.63 -21.41 5.43
CA ALA A 114 -17.54 -22.11 6.69
C ALA A 114 -16.08 -22.18 7.14
N ALA A 115 -15.86 -22.28 8.44
CA ALA A 115 -14.53 -22.46 9.01
C ALA A 115 -13.93 -23.80 8.53
N ALA A 116 -12.76 -23.77 7.90
CA ALA A 116 -12.03 -24.97 7.49
C ALA A 116 -11.43 -25.70 8.70
N ALA A 117 -11.01 -24.92 9.70
CA ALA A 117 -10.40 -25.38 10.94
C ALA A 117 -10.95 -24.59 12.13
N ALA A 118 -10.60 -24.98 13.36
CA ALA A 118 -10.99 -24.23 14.54
C ALA A 118 -10.33 -22.84 14.54
N ILE A 119 -11.13 -21.78 14.68
CA ILE A 119 -10.68 -20.39 14.71
C ILE A 119 -10.75 -19.88 16.15
N PRO A 120 -9.62 -19.51 16.78
CA PRO A 120 -9.63 -18.99 18.15
C PRO A 120 -10.41 -17.68 18.29
N ALA A 121 -10.94 -17.42 19.49
CA ALA A 121 -11.53 -16.13 19.81
C ALA A 121 -10.52 -14.99 19.60
N GLY A 122 -10.94 -13.91 18.94
CA GLY A 122 -10.10 -12.75 18.63
C GLY A 122 -9.22 -12.90 17.38
N ALA A 123 -9.16 -14.09 16.77
CA ALA A 123 -8.41 -14.31 15.55
C ALA A 123 -9.11 -13.68 14.33
N ALA A 124 -8.32 -13.13 13.41
CA ALA A 124 -8.80 -12.65 12.12
C ALA A 124 -9.04 -13.84 11.19
N VAL A 125 -10.18 -13.82 10.46
CA VAL A 125 -10.53 -14.85 9.47
C VAL A 125 -9.73 -14.63 8.19
N LYS A 126 -9.03 -15.67 7.72
CA LYS A 126 -8.20 -15.63 6.51
C LYS A 126 -8.70 -16.59 5.45
N ALA A 127 -8.23 -16.40 4.22
CA ALA A 127 -8.57 -17.27 3.09
C ALA A 127 -8.20 -18.75 3.32
N GLY A 128 -7.12 -19.02 4.06
CA GLY A 128 -6.71 -20.39 4.39
C GLY A 128 -7.54 -21.05 5.52
N ASP A 129 -8.26 -20.27 6.31
CA ASP A 129 -9.03 -20.75 7.46
C ASP A 129 -10.49 -21.05 7.10
N VAL A 130 -10.87 -20.89 5.83
CA VAL A 130 -12.26 -21.01 5.37
C VAL A 130 -12.38 -21.88 4.13
N VAL A 131 -13.54 -22.51 4.00
CA VAL A 131 -13.98 -23.20 2.80
C VAL A 131 -15.26 -22.57 2.28
N ALA A 132 -15.47 -22.65 0.97
CA ALA A 132 -16.75 -22.25 0.38
C ALA A 132 -17.87 -23.14 0.92
N ALA A 133 -19.00 -22.52 1.25
CA ALA A 133 -20.19 -23.18 1.76
C ALA A 133 -21.44 -22.61 1.08
N GLU A 134 -22.50 -23.39 1.04
CA GLU A 134 -23.79 -22.91 0.58
C GLU A 134 -24.32 -21.80 1.49
N CYS A 135 -24.92 -20.78 0.89
CA CYS A 135 -25.54 -19.71 1.65
C CYS A 135 -26.82 -20.20 2.32
N ARG A 136 -26.73 -20.40 3.64
CA ARG A 136 -27.86 -20.70 4.50
C ARG A 136 -28.42 -19.41 5.08
N GLY A 137 -29.74 -19.34 5.24
CA GLY A 137 -30.44 -18.28 5.98
C GLY A 137 -30.24 -18.35 7.50
N THR A 138 -29.34 -19.21 7.98
CA THR A 138 -28.98 -19.35 9.39
C THR A 138 -28.13 -18.18 9.85
N VAL A 139 -28.29 -17.79 11.12
CA VAL A 139 -27.48 -16.75 11.74
C VAL A 139 -26.00 -17.13 11.62
N PRO A 140 -25.14 -16.29 11.02
CA PRO A 140 -23.71 -16.57 10.93
C PRO A 140 -23.11 -16.70 12.33
N ALA A 141 -22.03 -17.48 12.43
CA ALA A 141 -21.20 -17.55 13.62
C ALA A 141 -20.82 -16.14 14.10
N ALA A 142 -20.60 -16.00 15.41
CA ALA A 142 -20.36 -14.71 16.04
C ALA A 142 -19.06 -14.07 15.54
N LEU A 143 -19.18 -13.28 14.48
CA LEU A 143 -18.11 -12.49 13.88
C LEU A 143 -18.31 -11.03 14.26
N ARG A 144 -17.20 -10.35 14.50
CA ARG A 144 -17.12 -8.89 14.61
C ARG A 144 -16.29 -8.38 13.46
N TYR A 145 -16.64 -7.23 12.91
CA TYR A 145 -15.79 -6.53 11.95
C TYR A 145 -14.96 -5.48 12.67
N ASP A 146 -13.66 -5.42 12.37
CA ASP A 146 -12.84 -4.29 12.80
C ASP A 146 -13.08 -3.05 11.91
N ARG A 147 -12.44 -1.94 12.28
CA ARG A 147 -12.54 -0.66 11.54
C ARG A 147 -12.06 -0.78 10.07
N ASP A 148 -11.26 -1.78 9.77
CA ASP A 148 -10.66 -2.04 8.46
C ASP A 148 -11.48 -3.07 7.66
N GLY A 149 -12.67 -3.44 8.17
CA GLY A 149 -13.61 -4.36 7.54
C GLY A 149 -13.22 -5.83 7.61
N LEU A 150 -12.27 -6.19 8.48
CA LEU A 150 -11.81 -7.56 8.64
C LEU A 150 -12.73 -8.32 9.60
N ALA A 151 -13.16 -9.51 9.20
CA ALA A 151 -13.91 -10.41 10.07
C ALA A 151 -13.00 -11.00 11.16
N VAL A 152 -13.40 -10.87 12.41
CA VAL A 152 -12.71 -11.34 13.60
C VAL A 152 -13.66 -12.23 14.40
N ALA A 153 -13.20 -13.41 14.80
CA ALA A 153 -13.98 -14.33 15.62
C ALA A 153 -14.29 -13.70 17.00
N ARG A 154 -15.57 -13.56 17.36
CA ARG A 154 -15.97 -13.04 18.68
C ARG A 154 -15.77 -14.08 19.79
N ALA A 155 -15.93 -15.34 19.44
CA ALA A 155 -15.71 -16.50 20.31
C ALA A 155 -14.94 -17.57 19.52
N ALA A 156 -14.46 -18.62 20.19
CA ALA A 156 -13.83 -19.74 19.50
C ALA A 156 -14.87 -20.40 18.58
N LEU A 157 -14.52 -20.53 17.29
CA LEU A 157 -15.37 -21.14 16.27
C LEU A 157 -14.84 -22.53 15.95
N PRO A 158 -15.68 -23.58 16.03
CA PRO A 158 -15.27 -24.91 15.62
C PRO A 158 -15.09 -25.00 14.09
N ALA A 159 -14.35 -26.01 13.63
CA ALA A 159 -14.34 -26.36 12.22
C ALA A 159 -15.75 -26.66 11.72
N GLY A 160 -16.07 -26.26 10.49
CA GLY A 160 -17.40 -26.35 9.89
C GLY A 160 -18.37 -25.25 10.31
N ALA A 161 -18.00 -24.36 11.24
CA ALA A 161 -18.88 -23.26 11.66
C ALA A 161 -19.23 -22.35 10.49
N TYR A 162 -20.52 -22.12 10.26
CA TYR A 162 -21.00 -21.28 9.18
C TYR A 162 -20.70 -19.80 9.45
N LEU A 163 -19.90 -19.18 8.58
CA LEU A 163 -19.44 -17.79 8.69
C LEU A 163 -20.29 -16.83 7.87
N GLY A 164 -21.16 -17.35 6.99
CA GLY A 164 -21.97 -16.53 6.09
C GLY A 164 -21.12 -15.81 5.05
N ARG A 165 -21.64 -14.69 4.54
CA ARG A 165 -20.98 -13.89 3.51
C ARG A 165 -19.90 -13.01 4.15
N LEU A 166 -18.66 -13.18 3.70
CA LEU A 166 -17.53 -12.37 4.17
C LEU A 166 -17.21 -11.26 3.17
N ALA A 167 -17.10 -10.02 3.65
CA ALA A 167 -16.81 -8.86 2.81
C ALA A 167 -15.37 -8.87 2.25
N ALA A 168 -14.42 -9.40 3.02
CA ALA A 168 -13.02 -9.54 2.63
C ALA A 168 -12.39 -10.78 3.28
N LEU A 169 -11.59 -11.50 2.50
CA LEU A 169 -10.81 -12.65 2.93
C LEU A 169 -9.34 -12.40 2.58
N PRO A 170 -8.56 -11.76 3.48
CA PRO A 170 -7.14 -11.64 3.27
C PRO A 170 -6.49 -13.03 3.33
N ARG A 171 -5.49 -13.28 2.49
CA ARG A 171 -4.63 -14.46 2.63
C ARG A 171 -3.82 -14.38 3.91
N ASP A 172 -3.32 -13.18 4.14
CA ASP A 172 -2.37 -12.87 5.18
C ASP A 172 -2.94 -11.79 6.07
N ALA A 173 -3.61 -12.19 7.15
CA ALA A 173 -3.99 -11.29 8.22
C ALA A 173 -3.43 -11.80 9.54
N ILE A 174 -3.08 -10.86 10.41
CA ILE A 174 -2.72 -11.13 11.80
C ILE A 174 -3.85 -10.55 12.65
N GLY A 175 -4.32 -11.35 13.62
CA GLY A 175 -5.34 -10.90 14.57
C GLY A 175 -4.74 -10.01 15.65
N LYS A 176 -5.60 -9.39 16.46
CA LYS A 176 -5.19 -8.80 17.73
C LYS A 176 -4.80 -9.92 18.70
N GLY A 177 -3.79 -9.69 19.53
CA GLY A 177 -3.32 -10.66 20.53
C GLY A 177 -2.39 -11.74 19.98
N THR A 178 -2.00 -11.66 18.71
CA THR A 178 -1.07 -12.61 18.10
C THR A 178 0.36 -12.32 18.58
N PRO A 179 1.09 -13.32 19.09
CA PRO A 179 2.50 -13.17 19.42
C PRO A 179 3.33 -13.05 18.13
N LEU A 180 4.24 -12.08 18.09
CA LEU A 180 5.15 -11.81 16.97
C LEU A 180 6.55 -11.49 17.51
N THR A 181 7.53 -11.47 16.60
CA THR A 181 8.88 -10.96 16.88
C THR A 181 9.05 -9.59 16.22
N LEU A 182 9.33 -8.57 17.02
CA LEU A 182 9.74 -7.25 16.54
C LEU A 182 11.24 -7.29 16.27
N ARG A 183 11.64 -7.04 15.01
CA ARG A 183 13.03 -6.91 14.60
C ARG A 183 13.35 -5.45 14.29
N SER A 184 14.27 -4.85 15.06
CA SER A 184 14.77 -3.50 14.85
C SER A 184 16.24 -3.57 14.44
N ALA A 185 16.61 -2.88 13.36
CA ALA A 185 17.99 -2.83 12.88
C ALA A 185 18.54 -1.40 12.97
N ALA A 186 19.77 -1.26 13.47
CA ALA A 186 20.51 -0.02 13.50
C ALA A 186 21.97 -0.30 13.09
N GLY A 187 22.28 -0.01 11.82
CA GLY A 187 23.56 -0.42 11.22
C GLY A 187 23.71 -1.95 11.21
N PRO A 188 24.82 -2.51 11.73
CA PRO A 188 25.03 -3.96 11.78
C PRO A 188 24.27 -4.65 12.93
N VAL A 189 23.66 -3.88 13.84
CA VAL A 189 23.02 -4.43 15.04
C VAL A 189 21.55 -4.74 14.73
N THR A 190 21.16 -5.99 15.01
CA THR A 190 19.76 -6.44 14.96
C THR A 190 19.29 -6.77 16.37
N VAL A 191 18.14 -6.20 16.76
CA VAL A 191 17.49 -6.45 18.05
C VAL A 191 16.18 -7.14 17.79
N GLU A 192 15.99 -8.32 18.38
CA GLU A 192 14.75 -9.10 18.31
C GLU A 192 14.04 -9.09 19.67
N ARG A 193 12.73 -8.85 19.66
CA ARG A 193 11.91 -8.80 20.87
C ARG A 193 10.58 -9.52 20.66
N ALA A 194 10.17 -10.31 21.63
CA ALA A 194 8.82 -10.87 21.66
C ALA A 194 7.80 -9.77 21.94
N VAL A 195 6.77 -9.68 21.11
CA VAL A 195 5.70 -8.68 21.20
C VAL A 195 4.34 -9.31 20.91
N THR A 196 3.28 -8.67 21.35
CA THR A 196 1.89 -9.07 21.08
C THR A 196 1.19 -7.98 20.29
N THR A 197 0.44 -8.36 19.25
CA THR A 197 -0.30 -7.39 18.44
C THR A 197 -1.43 -6.74 19.24
N MET A 198 -1.52 -5.41 19.17
CA MET A 198 -2.60 -4.67 19.84
C MET A 198 -3.85 -4.50 18.96
N GLN A 199 -3.69 -4.72 17.66
CA GLN A 199 -4.72 -4.61 16.64
C GLN A 199 -4.53 -5.70 15.59
N SER A 200 -5.57 -5.96 14.80
CA SER A 200 -5.42 -6.75 13.59
C SER A 200 -4.57 -5.98 12.56
N GLY A 201 -3.86 -6.70 11.70
CA GLY A 201 -2.98 -6.10 10.71
C GLY A 201 -2.82 -6.94 9.46
N ARG A 202 -2.46 -6.27 8.36
CA ARG A 202 -2.11 -6.89 7.08
C ARG A 202 -0.62 -6.68 6.81
N PRO A 203 0.03 -7.58 6.05
CA PRO A 203 1.40 -7.38 5.60
C PRO A 203 1.58 -6.01 4.94
N GLY A 204 2.72 -5.38 5.19
CA GLY A 204 3.07 -4.05 4.69
C GLY A 204 2.38 -2.87 5.39
N ALA A 205 1.35 -3.11 6.21
CA ALA A 205 0.73 -2.05 7.01
C ALA A 205 1.49 -1.83 8.32
N ARG A 206 1.45 -0.60 8.85
CA ARG A 206 1.97 -0.31 10.20
C ARG A 206 1.08 -0.95 11.25
N LEU A 207 1.69 -1.72 12.13
CA LEU A 207 1.03 -2.47 13.20
C LEU A 207 1.53 -2.00 14.56
N PHE A 208 0.60 -1.74 15.48
CA PHE A 208 0.92 -1.49 16.88
C PHE A 208 1.08 -2.82 17.62
N VAL A 209 2.22 -2.98 18.28
CA VAL A 209 2.58 -4.17 19.05
C VAL A 209 3.05 -3.74 20.44
N ARG A 210 2.86 -4.61 21.44
CA ARG A 210 3.23 -4.38 22.83
C ARG A 210 4.19 -5.46 23.30
N ASP A 211 5.28 -5.09 23.95
CA ASP A 211 6.20 -6.07 24.56
C ASP A 211 5.72 -6.54 25.95
N GLY A 212 6.47 -7.45 26.57
CA GLY A 212 6.17 -7.98 27.90
C GLY A 212 6.24 -6.93 29.03
N GLU A 213 6.93 -5.81 28.81
CA GLU A 213 7.04 -4.70 29.75
C GLU A 213 5.93 -3.65 29.56
N GLY A 214 5.07 -3.84 28.56
CA GLY A 214 3.96 -2.94 28.24
C GLY A 214 4.31 -1.80 27.29
N LYS A 215 5.54 -1.73 26.77
CA LYS A 215 5.98 -0.71 25.81
C LYS A 215 5.36 -0.97 24.43
N VAL A 216 4.86 0.09 23.82
CA VAL A 216 4.17 0.02 22.52
C VAL A 216 5.08 0.49 21.40
N PHE A 217 5.15 -0.31 20.33
CA PHE A 217 5.91 -0.04 19.12
C PHE A 217 4.99 -0.01 17.90
N ALA A 218 5.39 0.75 16.89
CA ALA A 218 4.66 0.86 15.63
C ALA A 218 5.58 0.54 14.45
N ALA A 219 5.52 -0.69 13.95
CA ALA A 219 6.42 -1.20 12.90
C ALA A 219 5.62 -1.73 11.69
N PRO A 220 6.19 -1.73 10.47
CA PRO A 220 5.58 -2.41 9.34
C PRO A 220 5.53 -3.92 9.60
N LEU A 221 4.39 -4.56 9.34
CA LEU A 221 4.27 -6.00 9.42
C LEU A 221 4.92 -6.65 8.19
N ALA A 222 6.00 -7.40 8.39
CA ALA A 222 6.55 -8.32 7.40
C ALA A 222 6.20 -9.74 7.84
N LEU A 223 5.52 -10.50 6.96
CA LEU A 223 5.43 -11.94 7.15
C LEU A 223 6.66 -12.55 6.48
N VAL A 224 7.37 -13.38 7.23
CA VAL A 224 8.45 -14.19 6.69
C VAL A 224 7.81 -15.53 6.37
N ASP A 225 7.76 -15.90 5.10
CA ASP A 225 7.33 -17.24 4.71
C ASP A 225 8.27 -18.23 5.37
N LYS A 226 7.70 -19.18 6.10
CA LYS A 226 8.46 -20.29 6.72
C LYS A 226 8.79 -21.33 5.65
N GLU A 227 9.42 -20.90 4.56
CA GLU A 227 9.86 -21.78 3.47
C GLU A 227 11.24 -21.31 3.01
N GLY A 228 12.27 -21.75 3.74
CA GLY A 228 13.65 -21.35 3.50
C GLY A 228 14.59 -21.76 4.63
N GLY A 229 14.42 -22.97 5.15
CA GLY A 229 15.40 -23.62 6.02
C GLY A 229 16.04 -24.78 5.29
N ARG A 230 17.20 -24.54 4.68
CA ARG A 230 18.26 -25.53 4.47
C ARG A 230 19.58 -24.87 4.78
#